data_AF-E0XR25-F1
#
_entry.id   AF-E0XR25-F1
#
_cell.length_a   1.000
_cell.length_b   1.000
_cell.length_c   1.000
_cell.angle_alpha   90.00
_cell.angle_beta   90.00
_cell.angle_gamma   90.00
#
_symmetry.space_group_name_H-M   'P 1'
#
loop_
_entity.id
_entity.type
_entity.pdbx_description
1 polymer ?
#
loop_
_entity_poly.entity_id
_entity_poly.type
_entity_poly.pdbx_seq_one_letter_code
_entity_poly.pdbx_strand_id
1 'polypeptide(L)'
;MAFSFTEKKRIRKDFGKLSQTMELPYLLAIQVDSYNKFLQVGKDAQERAESGLHAAFQSVFPIVSYSGSAALEYVDYQLGEP
;
A
#
# COMPACT_ATOMS: atom_id res chain seq x y z
N MET A 1 -6.11 20.06 -27.38
CA MET A 1 -6.07 19.99 -25.91
C MET A 1 -7.33 20.62 -25.36
N ALA A 2 -8.17 19.84 -24.69
CA ALA A 2 -9.29 20.41 -23.96
C ALA A 2 -8.76 20.95 -22.63
N PHE A 3 -8.75 22.27 -22.46
CA PHE A 3 -8.39 22.91 -21.19
C PHE A 3 -9.42 22.57 -20.12
N SER A 4 -8.96 22.26 -18.91
CA SER A 4 -9.84 22.15 -17.74
C SER A 4 -10.47 23.50 -17.40
N PHE A 5 -11.53 23.48 -16.59
CA PHE A 5 -12.25 24.69 -16.20
C PHE A 5 -11.36 25.75 -15.53
N THR A 6 -10.39 25.31 -14.72
CA THR A 6 -9.47 26.20 -14.01
C THR A 6 -8.36 26.72 -14.91
N GLU A 7 -7.85 25.92 -15.86
CA GLU A 7 -6.83 26.35 -16.83
C GLU A 7 -7.34 27.43 -17.77
N LYS A 8 -8.61 27.38 -18.16
CA LYS A 8 -9.24 28.42 -19.00
C LYS A 8 -9.22 29.81 -18.36
N LYS A 9 -9.19 29.89 -17.02
CA LYS A 9 -9.18 31.19 -16.30
C LYS A 9 -7.83 31.91 -16.40
N ARG A 10 -6.72 31.19 -16.55
CA ARG A 10 -5.37 31.77 -16.69
C ARG A 10 -4.46 30.83 -17.45
N ILE A 11 -4.29 31.12 -18.74
CA ILE A 11 -3.44 30.33 -19.63
C ILE A 11 -1.96 30.64 -19.35
N ARG A 12 -1.16 29.62 -19.05
CA ARG A 12 0.31 29.71 -18.96
C ARG A 12 0.91 29.24 -20.29
N LYS A 13 1.68 30.09 -20.95
CA LYS A 13 2.41 29.72 -22.18
C LYS A 13 3.67 28.94 -21.82
N ASP A 14 3.83 27.76 -22.40
CA ASP A 14 5.02 26.92 -22.32
C ASP A 14 5.91 27.15 -23.56
N PHE A 15 7.24 27.10 -23.39
CA PHE A 15 8.25 27.23 -24.45
C PHE A 15 9.06 25.94 -24.67
N GLY A 16 8.77 24.88 -23.92
CA GLY A 16 9.38 23.56 -24.06
C GLY A 16 9.17 23.00 -25.47
N LYS A 17 10.25 22.51 -26.08
CA LYS A 17 10.23 21.94 -27.43
C LYS A 17 10.04 20.42 -27.43
N LEU A 18 10.35 19.78 -26.31
CA LEU A 18 10.21 18.33 -26.13
C LEU A 18 8.78 18.03 -25.67
N SER A 19 8.16 17.04 -26.31
CA SER A 19 6.89 16.51 -25.85
C SER A 19 7.09 15.70 -24.56
N GLN A 20 6.17 15.85 -23.60
CA GLN A 20 6.10 14.96 -22.46
C GLN A 20 5.66 13.57 -22.93
N THR A 21 6.59 12.61 -22.95
CA THR A 21 6.31 11.22 -23.34
C THR A 21 5.63 10.43 -22.22
N MET A 22 5.85 10.84 -20.97
CA MET A 22 5.31 10.20 -19.77
C MET A 22 4.65 11.24 -18.89
N GLU A 23 3.49 10.89 -18.34
CA GLU A 23 2.79 11.72 -17.37
C GLU A 23 3.51 11.70 -16.02
N LEU A 24 3.38 12.77 -15.26
CA LEU A 24 3.91 12.85 -13.90
C LEU A 24 3.23 11.79 -13.03
N PRO A 25 3.99 10.91 -12.35
CA PRO A 25 3.40 9.95 -11.44
C PRO A 25 2.80 10.67 -10.23
N TYR A 26 1.93 9.97 -9.50
CA TYR A 26 1.42 10.48 -8.24
C TYR A 26 2.57 10.66 -7.23
N LEU A 27 2.84 11.90 -6.85
CA LEU A 27 4.04 12.26 -6.07
C LEU A 27 4.08 11.64 -4.67
N LEU A 28 2.92 11.22 -4.14
CA LEU A 28 2.80 10.56 -2.84
C LEU A 28 2.67 9.03 -2.95
N ALA A 29 2.80 8.48 -4.17
CA ALA A 29 2.63 7.05 -4.41
C ALA A 29 3.50 6.20 -3.48
N ILE A 30 4.77 6.58 -3.28
CA ILE A 30 5.70 5.83 -2.42
C ILE A 30 5.13 5.64 -1.01
N GLN A 31 4.59 6.70 -0.41
CA GLN A 31 4.09 6.65 0.97
C GLN A 31 2.81 5.83 1.06
N VAL A 32 1.86 6.11 0.16
CA VAL A 32 0.56 5.44 0.12
C VAL A 32 0.72 3.95 -0.19
N ASP A 33 1.52 3.62 -1.21
CA ASP A 33 1.73 2.25 -1.67
C ASP A 33 2.50 1.43 -0.63
N SER A 34 3.48 2.03 0.05
CA SER A 34 4.23 1.35 1.12
C SER A 34 3.30 0.97 2.28
N TYR A 35 2.47 1.91 2.73
CA TYR A 35 1.54 1.67 3.84
C TYR A 35 0.44 0.67 3.45
N ASN A 36 -0.08 0.77 2.22
CA ASN A 36 -1.05 -0.19 1.70
C ASN A 36 -0.47 -1.60 1.60
N LYS A 37 0.79 -1.75 1.17
CA LYS A 37 1.48 -3.05 1.15
C LYS A 37 1.70 -3.60 2.56
N PHE A 38 2.00 -2.73 3.53
CA PHE A 38 2.20 -3.15 4.91
C PHE A 38 0.91 -3.68 5.56
N LEU A 39 -0.22 -2.98 5.34
CA LEU A 39 -1.51 -3.31 5.93
C LEU A 39 -2.31 -4.36 5.14
N GLN A 40 -2.13 -4.43 3.82
CA GLN A 40 -2.90 -5.31 2.92
C GLN A 40 -4.43 -5.19 3.09
N VAL A 41 -4.92 -3.96 3.29
CA VAL A 41 -6.35 -3.67 3.49
C VAL A 41 -7.18 -4.17 2.30
N GLY A 42 -8.31 -4.82 2.58
CA GLY A 42 -9.24 -5.29 1.56
C GLY A 42 -8.86 -6.62 0.88
N LYS A 43 -7.80 -7.30 1.34
CA LYS A 43 -7.49 -8.67 0.93
C LYS A 43 -8.00 -9.67 1.96
N ASP A 44 -8.64 -10.73 1.48
CA ASP A 44 -8.99 -11.89 2.28
C ASP A 44 -7.74 -12.56 2.82
N ALA A 45 -7.86 -13.20 3.99
CA ALA A 45 -6.74 -13.83 4.70
C ALA A 45 -5.92 -14.78 3.83
N GLN A 46 -6.58 -15.51 2.92
CA GLN A 46 -5.96 -16.49 2.02
C GLN A 46 -5.22 -15.83 0.83
N GLU A 47 -5.58 -14.61 0.46
CA GLU A 47 -4.97 -13.88 -0.67
C GLU A 47 -3.88 -12.89 -0.22
N ARG A 48 -3.60 -12.82 1.09
CA ARG A 48 -2.55 -11.95 1.62
C ARG A 48 -1.19 -12.48 1.20
N ALA A 49 -0.37 -11.58 0.67
CA ALA A 49 1.02 -11.88 0.39
C ALA A 49 1.81 -12.02 1.70
N GLU A 50 2.90 -12.78 1.69
CA GLU A 50 3.88 -12.85 2.78
C GLU A 50 4.66 -11.53 2.89
N SER A 51 3.97 -10.46 3.30
CA SER A 51 4.53 -9.12 3.45
C SER A 51 3.81 -8.33 4.55
N GLY A 52 4.47 -7.30 5.07
CA GLY A 52 3.90 -6.41 6.08
C GLY A 52 3.55 -7.14 7.38
N LEU A 53 2.36 -6.86 7.92
CA LEU A 53 1.88 -7.48 9.17
C LEU A 53 1.78 -9.01 9.08
N HIS A 54 1.34 -9.54 7.94
CA HIS A 54 1.18 -10.99 7.76
C HIS A 54 2.53 -11.72 7.88
N ALA A 55 3.56 -11.21 7.20
CA ALA A 55 4.91 -11.77 7.31
C ALA A 55 5.48 -11.64 8.73
N ALA A 56 5.23 -10.51 9.41
CA ALA A 56 5.66 -10.32 10.79
C ALA A 56 5.05 -11.38 11.72
N PHE A 57 3.74 -11.64 11.62
CA PHE A 57 3.09 -12.68 12.41
C PHE A 57 3.62 -14.08 12.06
N GLN A 58 3.71 -14.43 10.77
CA GLN A 58 4.25 -15.72 10.36
C GLN A 58 5.71 -15.93 10.81
N SER A 59 6.51 -14.87 10.95
CA SER A 59 7.90 -14.99 11.42
C SER A 59 8.03 -15.30 12.91
N VAL A 60 7.02 -14.94 13.71
CA VAL A 60 7.05 -15.10 15.18
C VAL A 60 6.28 -16.34 15.61
N PHE A 61 5.23 -16.69 14.87
CA PHE A 61 4.40 -17.86 15.15
C PHE A 61 4.88 -19.10 14.38
N PRO A 62 4.70 -20.31 14.94
CA PRO A 62 4.06 -20.62 16.22
C PRO A 62 4.97 -20.36 17.42
N ILE A 63 4.38 -19.88 18.51
CA ILE A 63 5.07 -19.71 19.80
C ILE A 63 4.81 -20.97 20.63
N VAL A 64 5.86 -21.73 20.93
CA VAL A 64 5.75 -22.97 21.71
C VAL A 64 6.11 -22.70 23.17
N SER A 65 5.31 -23.24 24.10
CA SER A 65 5.59 -23.19 25.53
C SER A 65 6.91 -23.88 25.88
N TYR A 66 7.59 -23.41 26.93
CA TYR A 66 8.87 -24.00 27.37
C TYR A 66 8.75 -25.49 27.71
N SER A 67 7.60 -25.93 28.23
CA SER A 67 7.31 -27.33 28.55
C SER A 67 6.90 -28.17 27.34
N GLY A 68 6.79 -27.57 26.15
CA GLY A 68 6.35 -28.22 24.91
C GLY A 68 4.88 -28.68 24.92
N SER A 69 4.11 -28.31 25.93
CA SER A 69 2.75 -28.84 26.17
C SER A 69 1.66 -28.05 25.45
N ALA A 70 2.00 -26.86 24.96
CA ALA A 70 1.11 -25.96 24.23
C ALA A 70 1.88 -25.18 23.16
N ALA A 71 1.20 -24.88 22.06
CA ALA A 71 1.64 -24.00 20.99
C ALA A 71 0.53 -22.99 20.67
N LEU A 72 0.91 -21.73 20.45
CA LEU A 72 0.02 -20.71 19.94
C LEU A 72 0.27 -20.55 18.44
N GLU A 73 -0.79 -20.65 17.65
CA GLU A 73 -0.74 -20.52 16.19
C GLU A 73 -1.41 -19.22 15.76
N TYR A 74 -0.88 -18.62 14.69
CA TYR A 74 -1.49 -17.48 14.04
C TYR A 74 -2.42 -17.97 12.92
N VAL A 75 -3.68 -17.54 12.96
CA VAL A 75 -4.69 -17.87 11.95
C VAL A 75 -4.94 -16.65 11.04
N ASP A 76 -5.36 -15.52 11.62
CA ASP A 76 -5.69 -14.32 10.87
C ASP A 76 -5.58 -13.03 11.73
N TYR A 77 -5.61 -11.86 11.07
CA TYR A 77 -5.79 -10.55 11.69
C TYR A 77 -6.82 -9.70 10.93
N GLN A 78 -7.42 -8.75 11.66
CA GLN A 78 -8.30 -7.73 11.11
C GLN A 78 -7.90 -6.35 11.64
N LEU A 79 -8.02 -5.33 10.80
CA LEU A 79 -7.87 -3.93 11.18
C LEU A 79 -9.25 -3.36 11.52
N GLY A 80 -9.43 -2.88 12.75
CA GLY A 80 -10.67 -2.23 13.18
C GLY A 80 -10.82 -0.83 12.59
N GLU A 81 -12.04 -0.28 12.67
CA GLU A 81 -12.27 1.12 12.36
C GLU A 81 -11.63 2.04 13.42
N PRO A 82 -11.12 3.22 13.01
CA PRO A 82 -10.47 4.17 13.91
C PRO A 82 -11.41 4.81 14.94
#